data_AF-A0A5C7JM38-F1
#
_entry.id   AF-A0A5C7JM38-F1
#
_cell.length_a   1.000
_cell.length_b   1.000
_cell.length_c   1.000
_cell.angle_alpha   90.00
_cell.angle_beta   90.00
_cell.angle_gamma   90.00
#
_symmetry.space_group_name_H-M   'P 1'
#
loop_
_entity.id
_entity.type
_entity.pdbx_description
1 polymer ?
#
loop_
_entity_poly.entity_id
_entity_poly.type
_entity_poly.pdbx_seq_one_letter_code
_entity_poly.pdbx_strand_id
1 'polypeptide(L)'
;MGNGTISENDLMAKLVQAKKVMNKVDGGNFERGHINESMLLSDPEELIQTTTTPNTPTRPVGTPSVDKINNSKLPDAIKKVMIENPIPQISLNDTLDMNFIDGARKLMEREGLSTKKTQQPKPVLAPTVNTNIDMNAIAMLIENTVRKVLDEKLNQILTAQQTATINENLVLKVGDSIFKGKITGVNKAK
;
A
#
# COMPACT_ATOMS: atom_id res chain seq x y z
N MET A 1 10.73 -31.92 -15.39
CA MET A 1 10.06 -30.68 -15.86
C MET A 1 10.38 -29.62 -14.83
N GLY A 2 11.23 -28.65 -15.18
CA GLY A 2 11.80 -27.70 -14.22
C GLY A 2 10.77 -26.67 -13.76
N ASN A 3 10.77 -26.38 -12.46
CA ASN A 3 10.12 -25.20 -11.91
C ASN A 3 10.75 -23.96 -12.55
N GLY A 4 10.10 -23.45 -13.60
CA GLY A 4 10.46 -22.17 -14.21
C GLY A 4 10.21 -21.07 -13.18
N THR A 5 11.28 -20.54 -12.62
CA THR A 5 11.23 -19.36 -11.76
C THR A 5 10.58 -18.23 -12.57
N ILE A 6 9.38 -17.83 -12.17
CA ILE A 6 8.69 -16.70 -12.78
C ILE A 6 9.53 -15.44 -12.55
N SER A 7 9.91 -14.75 -13.64
CA SER A 7 10.61 -13.47 -13.51
C SER A 7 9.63 -12.37 -13.09
N GLU A 8 10.12 -11.31 -12.45
CA GLU A 8 9.28 -10.17 -12.06
C GLU A 8 8.55 -9.56 -13.26
N ASN A 9 9.22 -9.45 -14.41
CA ASN A 9 8.62 -8.96 -15.64
C ASN A 9 7.50 -9.88 -16.16
N ASP A 10 7.69 -11.20 -16.07
CA ASP A 10 6.67 -12.19 -16.45
C ASP A 10 5.47 -12.16 -15.50
N LEU A 11 5.72 -12.00 -14.19
CA LEU A 11 4.68 -11.82 -13.18
C LEU A 11 3.86 -10.56 -13.44
N MET A 12 4.50 -9.42 -13.72
CA MET A 12 3.82 -8.17 -14.07
C MET A 12 2.92 -8.36 -15.30
N ALA A 13 3.45 -8.96 -16.37
CA ALA A 13 2.69 -9.18 -17.60
C ALA A 13 1.46 -10.09 -17.37
N LYS A 14 1.62 -11.19 -16.62
CA LYS A 14 0.52 -12.11 -16.28
C LYS A 14 -0.54 -11.45 -15.41
N LEU A 15 -0.15 -10.67 -14.41
CA LEU A 15 -1.10 -9.96 -13.53
C LEU A 15 -1.96 -8.95 -14.30
N VAL A 16 -1.36 -8.24 -15.25
CA VAL A 16 -2.07 -7.29 -16.11
C VAL A 16 -3.08 -8.01 -17.02
N GLN A 17 -2.68 -9.13 -17.62
CA GLN A 17 -3.60 -9.95 -18.42
C GLN A 17 -4.75 -10.51 -17.57
N ALA A 18 -4.46 -11.01 -16.37
CA ALA A 18 -5.48 -11.48 -15.43
C ALA A 18 -6.46 -10.37 -15.05
N LYS A 19 -5.97 -9.15 -14.80
CA LYS A 19 -6.82 -7.98 -14.51
C LYS A 19 -7.74 -7.62 -15.68
N LYS A 20 -7.27 -7.74 -16.92
CA LYS A 20 -8.08 -7.52 -18.12
C LYS A 20 -9.23 -8.53 -18.24
N VAL A 21 -8.96 -9.80 -17.96
CA VAL A 21 -10.00 -10.84 -17.92
C VAL A 21 -11.00 -10.55 -16.81
N MET A 22 -10.53 -10.24 -15.60
CA MET A 22 -11.36 -9.89 -14.46
C MET A 22 -12.30 -8.72 -14.78
N ASN A 23 -11.78 -7.63 -15.36
CA ASN A 23 -12.60 -6.48 -15.74
C ASN A 23 -13.66 -6.83 -16.80
N LYS A 24 -13.36 -7.74 -17.74
CA LYS A 24 -14.34 -8.23 -18.73
C LYS A 24 -15.43 -9.08 -18.10
N VAL A 25 -15.06 -9.97 -17.17
CA VAL A 25 -15.99 -10.84 -16.44
C VAL A 25 -16.89 -10.02 -15.51
N ASP A 26 -16.30 -9.15 -14.68
CA ASP A 26 -17.02 -8.26 -13.76
C ASP A 26 -17.94 -7.28 -14.50
N GLY A 27 -17.51 -6.82 -15.68
CA GLY A 27 -18.28 -5.92 -16.54
C GLY A 27 -19.35 -6.62 -17.38
N GLY A 28 -19.44 -7.96 -17.34
CA GLY A 28 -20.35 -8.74 -18.18
C GLY A 28 -20.10 -8.62 -19.69
N ASN A 29 -19.01 -7.98 -20.11
CA ASN A 29 -18.66 -7.68 -21.49
C ASN A 29 -17.64 -8.69 -22.02
N PHE A 30 -18.00 -9.96 -21.94
CA PHE A 30 -17.24 -11.07 -22.51
C PHE A 30 -18.08 -11.74 -23.60
N GLU A 31 -17.44 -12.02 -24.74
CA GLU A 31 -18.05 -12.83 -25.76
C GLU A 31 -18.03 -14.29 -25.27
N ARG A 32 -19.21 -14.83 -24.98
CA ARG A 32 -19.41 -16.28 -25.02
C ARG A 32 -19.25 -16.66 -26.49
N GLY A 33 -18.44 -17.67 -26.79
CA GLY A 33 -18.13 -18.06 -28.17
C GLY A 33 -19.35 -18.52 -28.98
N HIS A 34 -19.12 -19.18 -30.11
CA HIS A 34 -20.18 -19.83 -30.91
C HIS A 34 -20.79 -21.05 -30.19
N ILE A 35 -21.45 -20.82 -29.06
CA ILE A 35 -22.18 -21.86 -28.32
C ILE A 35 -23.53 -22.00 -29.03
N ASN A 36 -23.78 -23.14 -29.65
CA ASN A 36 -25.10 -23.45 -30.20
C ASN A 36 -26.07 -23.67 -29.03
N GLU A 37 -26.88 -22.66 -28.70
CA GLU A 37 -27.94 -22.73 -27.67
C GLU A 37 -28.92 -23.90 -27.90
N SER A 38 -29.07 -24.38 -29.14
CA SER A 38 -29.85 -25.57 -29.47
C SER A 38 -29.34 -26.87 -28.85
N MET A 39 -28.05 -26.97 -28.47
CA MET A 39 -27.51 -28.08 -27.67
C MET A 39 -27.82 -27.96 -26.17
N LEU A 40 -28.26 -26.79 -25.69
CA LEU A 40 -28.65 -26.55 -24.29
C LEU A 40 -30.14 -26.83 -24.02
N LEU A 41 -30.94 -26.96 -25.08
CA LEU A 41 -32.37 -27.27 -25.00
C LEU A 41 -32.66 -28.78 -25.12
N SER A 42 -31.66 -29.63 -25.33
CA SER A 42 -31.83 -31.08 -25.26
C SER A 42 -31.86 -31.55 -23.80
N ASP A 43 -32.98 -32.16 -23.45
CA ASP A 43 -33.44 -32.78 -22.19
C ASP A 43 -32.80 -32.32 -20.85
N PRO A 44 -33.54 -31.55 -20.02
CA PRO A 44 -33.07 -30.92 -18.79
C PRO A 44 -32.92 -31.84 -17.55
N GLU A 45 -33.19 -33.14 -17.64
CA GLU A 45 -33.17 -34.05 -16.47
C GLU A 45 -31.75 -34.51 -16.05
N GLU A 46 -30.75 -34.52 -16.94
CA GLU A 46 -29.37 -34.92 -16.58
C GLU A 46 -28.51 -33.80 -15.97
N LEU A 47 -28.90 -32.52 -16.09
CA LEU A 47 -28.05 -31.39 -15.69
C LEU A 47 -28.28 -30.89 -14.25
N ILE A 48 -29.40 -31.25 -13.61
CA ILE A 48 -29.87 -30.63 -12.35
C ILE A 48 -29.01 -31.04 -11.13
N GLN A 49 -28.18 -32.08 -11.24
CA GLN A 49 -27.41 -32.59 -10.09
C GLN A 49 -26.03 -31.94 -9.88
N THR A 50 -25.58 -31.06 -10.79
CA THR A 50 -24.24 -30.46 -10.66
C THR A 50 -24.25 -28.94 -10.78
N THR A 51 -23.78 -28.30 -9.70
CA THR A 51 -23.30 -26.91 -9.59
C THR A 51 -24.31 -25.85 -9.11
N THR A 52 -24.72 -25.99 -7.85
CA THR A 52 -24.98 -24.82 -7.01
C THR A 52 -23.68 -24.02 -6.87
N THR A 53 -23.66 -22.79 -7.38
CA THR A 53 -22.52 -21.87 -7.28
C THR A 53 -22.50 -21.22 -5.88
N PRO A 54 -21.47 -21.42 -5.05
CA PRO A 54 -21.30 -20.63 -3.83
C PRO A 54 -20.73 -19.27 -4.20
N ASN A 55 -21.50 -18.21 -3.97
CA ASN A 55 -21.03 -16.83 -3.99
C ASN A 55 -20.01 -16.66 -2.85
N THR A 56 -18.70 -16.73 -3.16
CA THR A 56 -17.65 -16.60 -2.15
C THR A 56 -17.35 -15.13 -1.87
N PRO A 57 -17.53 -14.62 -0.63
CA PRO A 57 -17.02 -13.32 -0.25
C PRO A 57 -15.49 -13.35 -0.27
N THR A 58 -14.88 -12.43 -1.04
CA THR A 58 -13.44 -12.18 -1.14
C THR A 58 -12.90 -11.58 0.17
N ARG A 59 -12.87 -12.35 1.25
CA ARG A 59 -12.04 -12.03 2.41
C ARG A 59 -10.63 -12.58 2.17
N PRO A 60 -9.57 -11.87 2.60
CA PRO A 60 -8.22 -12.43 2.60
C PRO A 60 -8.24 -13.76 3.35
N VAL A 61 -7.96 -14.84 2.64
CA VAL A 61 -7.96 -16.20 3.17
C VAL A 61 -6.70 -16.40 4.02
N GLY A 62 -6.77 -15.98 5.28
CA GLY A 62 -5.82 -16.45 6.28
C GLY A 62 -5.88 -17.97 6.41
N THR A 63 -4.82 -18.61 6.93
CA THR A 63 -4.82 -20.06 7.17
C THR A 63 -6.11 -20.48 7.88
N PRO A 64 -6.85 -21.46 7.35
CA PRO A 64 -8.01 -21.99 8.05
C PRO A 64 -7.57 -22.63 9.36
N SER A 65 -8.26 -22.31 10.46
CA SER A 65 -8.05 -22.99 11.75
C SER A 65 -8.29 -24.49 11.61
N VAL A 66 -7.61 -25.30 12.42
CA VAL A 66 -7.79 -26.76 12.50
C VAL A 66 -9.26 -27.14 12.63
N ASP A 67 -10.04 -26.40 13.43
CA ASP A 67 -11.48 -26.63 13.59
C ASP A 67 -12.28 -26.41 12.29
N LYS A 68 -11.87 -25.43 11.47
CA LYS A 68 -12.50 -25.17 10.18
C LYS A 68 -12.14 -26.24 9.16
N ILE A 69 -10.92 -26.80 9.24
CA ILE A 69 -10.47 -27.90 8.38
C ILE A 69 -11.27 -29.17 8.73
N ASN A 70 -11.45 -29.47 10.02
CA ASN A 70 -12.23 -30.62 10.49
C ASN A 70 -13.70 -30.55 10.08
N ASN A 71 -14.31 -29.36 10.17
CA ASN A 71 -15.70 -29.11 9.76
C ASN A 71 -15.88 -28.93 8.24
N SER A 72 -14.80 -28.99 7.46
CA SER A 72 -14.87 -28.85 6.00
C SER A 72 -15.39 -30.12 5.34
N LYS A 73 -16.02 -29.98 4.18
CA LYS A 73 -16.45 -31.09 3.30
C LYS A 73 -15.28 -31.75 2.56
N LEU A 74 -14.04 -31.58 3.03
CA LEU A 74 -12.85 -32.16 2.44
C LEU A 74 -12.72 -33.64 2.83
N PRO A 75 -12.19 -34.51 1.95
CA PRO A 75 -11.79 -35.87 2.30
C PRO A 75 -10.82 -35.90 3.47
N ASP A 76 -10.91 -36.93 4.32
CA ASP A 76 -10.11 -37.02 5.55
C ASP A 76 -8.60 -37.05 5.29
N ALA A 77 -8.17 -37.65 4.17
CA ALA A 77 -6.79 -37.60 3.72
C ALA A 77 -6.31 -36.15 3.47
N ILE A 78 -7.16 -35.30 2.91
CA ILE A 78 -6.84 -33.90 2.64
C ILE A 78 -6.85 -33.09 3.93
N LYS A 79 -7.82 -33.32 4.83
CA LYS A 79 -7.86 -32.68 6.16
C LYS A 79 -6.58 -32.96 6.93
N LYS A 80 -6.17 -34.23 7.00
CA LYS A 80 -4.96 -34.66 7.70
C LYS A 80 -3.72 -34.00 7.10
N VAL A 81 -3.59 -34.01 5.77
CA VAL A 81 -2.48 -33.36 5.08
C VAL A 81 -2.46 -31.84 5.33
N MET A 82 -3.61 -31.17 5.35
CA MET A 82 -3.69 -29.72 5.65
C MET A 82 -3.36 -29.38 7.10
N ILE A 83 -3.57 -30.31 8.05
CA ILE A 83 -3.21 -30.15 9.47
C ILE A 83 -1.73 -30.43 9.68
N GLU A 84 -1.21 -31.52 9.09
CA GLU A 84 0.19 -31.93 9.21
C GLU A 84 1.14 -31.01 8.43
N ASN A 85 0.69 -30.49 7.29
CA ASN A 85 1.44 -29.59 6.42
C ASN A 85 0.61 -28.34 6.09
N PRO A 86 0.49 -27.38 7.03
CA PRO A 86 -0.25 -26.15 6.79
C PRO A 86 0.37 -25.36 5.64
N ILE A 87 -0.47 -24.79 4.78
CA ILE A 87 -0.01 -23.95 3.67
C ILE A 87 0.65 -22.69 4.25
N PRO A 88 1.93 -22.41 3.92
CA PRO A 88 2.63 -21.25 4.43
C PRO A 88 1.89 -19.97 4.03
N GLN A 89 1.69 -19.07 5.00
CA GLN A 89 1.15 -17.74 4.73
C GLN A 89 2.23 -16.92 4.06
N ILE A 90 1.97 -16.49 2.83
CA ILE A 90 2.74 -15.42 2.21
C ILE A 90 2.30 -14.10 2.86
N SER A 91 3.12 -13.56 3.74
CA SER A 91 2.96 -12.17 4.22
C SER A 91 3.28 -11.23 3.07
N LEU A 92 2.26 -10.68 2.42
CA LEU A 92 2.39 -9.67 1.35
C LEU A 92 2.92 -8.31 1.84
N ASN A 93 3.24 -8.18 3.13
CA ASN A 93 3.62 -6.92 3.74
C ASN A 93 5.14 -6.63 3.66
N ASP A 94 6.00 -7.64 3.45
CA ASP A 94 7.44 -7.46 3.71
C ASP A 94 8.34 -7.29 2.48
N THR A 95 7.91 -7.54 1.24
CA THR A 95 8.84 -7.47 0.08
C THR A 95 8.17 -7.21 -1.27
N LEU A 96 7.17 -6.32 -1.36
CA LEU A 96 6.83 -5.77 -2.67
C LEU A 96 7.77 -4.60 -2.95
N ASP A 97 8.74 -4.81 -3.84
CA ASP A 97 9.65 -3.75 -4.27
C ASP A 97 8.83 -2.60 -4.89
N MET A 98 9.11 -1.36 -4.45
CA MET A 98 8.47 -0.15 -4.98
C MET A 98 8.67 -0.05 -6.50
N ASN A 99 9.80 -0.54 -7.02
CA ASN A 99 10.08 -0.59 -8.46
C ASN A 99 9.12 -1.51 -9.22
N PHE A 100 8.74 -2.64 -8.61
CA PHE A 100 7.77 -3.58 -9.17
C PHE A 100 6.37 -2.97 -9.21
N ILE A 101 5.98 -2.26 -8.14
CA ILE A 101 4.69 -1.58 -8.04
C ILE A 101 4.57 -0.48 -9.12
N ASP A 102 5.62 0.34 -9.28
CA ASP A 102 5.63 1.40 -10.29
C ASP A 102 5.65 0.85 -11.72
N GLY A 103 6.45 -0.20 -11.97
CA GLY A 103 6.48 -0.90 -13.25
C GLY A 103 5.12 -1.50 -13.62
N ALA A 104 4.48 -2.19 -12.67
CA ALA A 104 3.15 -2.78 -12.85
C ALA A 104 2.08 -1.70 -13.07
N ARG A 105 2.14 -0.60 -12.32
CA ARG A 105 1.24 0.55 -12.49
C ARG A 105 1.33 1.15 -13.87
N LYS A 106 2.55 1.41 -14.35
CA LYS A 106 2.80 1.95 -15.70
C LYS A 106 2.30 1.01 -16.78
N LEU A 107 2.44 -0.30 -16.60
CA LEU A 107 1.96 -1.31 -17.54
C LEU A 107 0.42 -1.35 -17.56
N MET A 108 -0.23 -1.29 -16.40
CA MET A 108 -1.69 -1.19 -16.29
C MET A 108 -2.24 0.09 -16.92
N GLU A 109 -1.57 1.23 -16.74
CA GLU A 109 -1.92 2.49 -17.37
C GLU A 109 -1.82 2.41 -18.90
N ARG A 110 -0.75 1.79 -19.43
CA ARG A 110 -0.56 1.56 -20.88
C ARG A 110 -1.66 0.68 -21.48
N GLU A 111 -2.15 -0.29 -20.73
CA GLU A 111 -3.24 -1.19 -21.15
C GLU A 111 -4.65 -0.62 -20.86
N GLY A 112 -4.75 0.62 -20.36
CA GLY A 112 -6.02 1.27 -20.05
C GLY A 112 -6.78 0.65 -18.88
N LEU A 113 -6.11 -0.14 -18.03
CA LEU A 113 -6.70 -0.90 -16.92
C LEU A 113 -6.79 -0.09 -15.62
N SER A 114 -6.35 1.16 -15.63
CA SER A 114 -6.40 2.07 -14.48
C SER A 114 -7.82 2.47 -14.15
N THR A 115 -8.50 1.64 -13.36
CA THR A 115 -9.79 1.98 -12.79
C THR A 115 -9.60 3.05 -11.71
N LYS A 116 -9.65 4.33 -12.08
CA LYS A 116 -10.28 5.33 -11.22
C LYS A 116 -11.79 5.05 -11.21
N LYS A 117 -12.18 3.94 -10.58
CA LYS A 117 -13.53 3.77 -10.06
C LYS A 117 -13.36 3.70 -8.56
N THR A 118 -13.74 4.80 -7.92
CA THR A 118 -14.13 4.85 -6.52
C THR A 118 -15.09 3.70 -6.26
N GLN A 119 -14.59 2.59 -5.73
CA GLN A 119 -15.45 1.67 -4.99
C GLN A 119 -15.90 2.47 -3.77
N GLN A 120 -17.15 2.91 -3.77
CA GLN A 120 -17.80 3.38 -2.56
C GLN A 120 -17.66 2.27 -1.51
N PRO A 121 -17.09 2.55 -0.33
CA PRO A 121 -17.09 1.58 0.75
C PRO A 121 -18.54 1.30 1.15
N LYS A 122 -18.95 0.03 1.11
CA LYS A 122 -20.18 -0.42 1.79
C LYS A 122 -20.05 -0.02 3.27
N PRO A 123 -21.07 0.62 3.88
CA PRO A 123 -21.01 1.01 5.28
C PRO A 123 -21.00 -0.23 6.17
N VAL A 124 -19.86 -0.50 6.78
CA VAL A 124 -19.80 -1.20 8.07
C VAL A 124 -20.25 -0.20 9.11
N LEU A 125 -21.33 -0.53 9.82
CA LEU A 125 -21.83 0.21 10.98
C LEU A 125 -20.76 0.19 12.08
N ALA A 126 -19.85 1.15 12.03
CA ALA A 126 -19.01 1.57 13.15
C ALA A 126 -19.56 2.92 13.65
N PRO A 127 -19.52 3.20 14.96
CA PRO A 127 -20.11 4.39 15.53
C PRO A 127 -19.55 5.65 14.86
N THR A 128 -20.46 6.43 14.29
CA THR A 128 -20.23 7.68 13.58
C THR A 128 -19.67 8.72 14.56
N VAL A 129 -18.35 8.85 14.60
CA VAL A 129 -17.74 10.13 14.97
C VAL A 129 -17.71 10.96 13.69
N ASN A 130 -18.71 11.84 13.55
CA ASN A 130 -18.77 12.81 12.46
C ASN A 130 -17.64 13.84 12.64
N THR A 131 -16.42 13.51 12.22
CA THR A 131 -15.38 14.52 11.99
C THR A 131 -15.57 15.08 10.59
N ASN A 132 -16.43 16.10 10.46
CA ASN A 132 -16.39 17.00 9.31
C ASN A 132 -15.09 17.80 9.40
N ILE A 133 -13.98 17.19 8.98
CA ILE A 133 -12.70 17.89 8.95
C ILE A 133 -12.72 18.81 7.73
N ASP A 134 -12.86 20.10 7.98
CA ASP A 134 -12.82 21.13 6.94
C ASP A 134 -11.43 21.14 6.30
N MET A 135 -11.36 20.75 5.04
CA MET A 135 -10.14 20.69 4.24
C MET A 135 -9.44 22.05 4.15
N ASN A 136 -10.20 23.15 4.19
CA ASN A 136 -9.65 24.50 4.18
C ASN A 136 -8.97 24.84 5.51
N ALA A 137 -9.56 24.41 6.63
CA ALA A 137 -8.95 24.55 7.94
C ALA A 137 -7.67 23.70 8.08
N ILE A 138 -7.65 22.49 7.51
CA ILE A 138 -6.44 21.66 7.44
C ILE A 138 -5.37 22.35 6.60
N ALA A 139 -5.72 22.88 5.42
CA ALA A 139 -4.79 23.57 4.55
C ALA A 139 -4.16 24.80 5.26
N MET A 140 -4.97 25.61 5.93
CA MET A 140 -4.49 26.73 6.74
C MET A 140 -3.61 26.27 7.90
N LEU A 141 -3.97 25.19 8.60
CA LEU A 141 -3.16 24.66 9.70
C LEU A 141 -1.80 24.14 9.21
N ILE A 142 -1.78 23.42 8.09
CA ILE A 142 -0.55 22.94 7.46
C ILE A 142 0.31 24.12 7.01
N GLU A 143 -0.27 25.11 6.32
CA GLU A 143 0.46 26.28 5.85
C GLU A 143 1.08 27.07 7.01
N ASN A 144 0.31 27.31 8.08
CA ASN A 144 0.81 28.01 9.27
C ASN A 144 1.90 27.21 9.99
N THR A 145 1.77 25.88 10.04
CA THR A 145 2.78 25.01 10.65
C THR A 145 4.07 25.01 9.82
N VAL A 146 3.97 24.92 8.49
CA VAL A 146 5.12 24.98 7.58
C VAL A 146 5.81 26.33 7.66
N ARG A 147 5.07 27.45 7.66
CA ARG A 147 5.63 28.80 7.85
C ARG A 147 6.34 28.92 9.19
N LYS A 148 5.72 28.48 10.28
CA LYS A 148 6.32 28.53 11.62
C LYS A 148 7.60 27.71 11.70
N VAL A 149 7.60 26.48 11.17
CA VAL A 149 8.80 25.62 11.15
C VAL A 149 9.89 26.23 10.28
N LEU A 150 9.53 26.81 9.13
CA LEU A 150 10.50 27.47 8.26
C LEU A 150 11.12 28.68 8.94
N ASP A 151 10.33 29.56 9.56
CA ASP A 151 10.84 30.74 10.28
C ASP A 151 11.73 30.34 11.46
N GLU A 152 11.33 29.33 12.24
CA GLU A 152 12.12 28.83 13.36
C GLU A 152 13.45 28.22 12.89
N LYS A 153 13.43 27.40 11.85
CA LYS A 153 14.65 26.77 11.31
C LYS A 153 15.54 27.74 10.55
N LEU A 154 14.96 28.68 9.82
CA LEU A 154 15.71 29.72 9.11
C LEU A 154 16.40 30.67 10.10
N ASN A 155 15.70 31.10 11.16
CA ASN A 155 16.33 31.89 12.23
C ASN A 155 17.44 31.11 12.96
N GLN A 156 17.24 29.80 13.20
CA GLN A 156 18.25 28.94 13.80
C GLN A 156 19.50 28.83 12.91
N ILE A 157 19.33 28.67 11.60
CA ILE A 157 20.42 28.61 10.61
C ILE A 157 21.14 29.95 10.49
N LEU A 158 20.42 31.06 10.37
CA LEU A 158 21.02 32.40 10.27
C LEU A 158 21.83 32.74 11.52
N THR A 159 21.30 32.43 12.72
CA THR A 159 22.01 32.64 13.99
C THR A 159 23.27 31.78 14.06
N ALA A 160 23.18 30.51 13.64
CA ALA A 160 24.32 29.60 13.60
C ALA A 160 25.38 30.05 12.58
N GLN A 161 24.98 30.52 11.40
CA GLN A 161 25.90 31.06 10.39
C GLN A 161 26.61 32.32 10.88
N GLN A 162 25.87 33.29 11.43
CA GLN A 162 26.48 34.50 11.99
C GLN A 162 27.51 34.13 13.06
N THR A 163 27.17 33.24 13.98
CA THR A 163 28.10 32.77 15.03
C THR A 163 29.33 32.06 14.44
N ALA A 164 29.17 31.24 13.42
CA ALA A 164 30.28 30.52 12.77
C ALA A 164 31.22 31.44 11.98
N THR A 165 30.75 32.60 11.52
CA THR A 165 31.54 33.52 10.67
C THR A 165 32.29 34.61 11.42
N ILE A 166 32.04 34.82 12.72
CA ILE A 166 32.76 35.84 13.50
C ILE A 166 34.20 35.37 13.71
N ASN A 167 35.12 35.95 12.96
CA ASN A 167 36.58 35.79 13.10
C ASN A 167 37.19 37.12 13.54
N GLU A 168 36.77 37.62 14.70
CA GLU A 168 37.24 38.90 15.22
C GLU A 168 38.36 38.71 16.25
N ASN A 169 39.34 39.62 16.27
CA ASN A 169 40.41 39.59 17.25
C ASN A 169 39.99 40.38 18.51
N LEU A 170 40.05 39.74 19.68
CA LEU A 170 39.78 40.36 20.97
C LEU A 170 41.09 40.74 21.65
N VAL A 171 41.15 41.96 22.20
CA VAL A 171 42.25 42.41 23.07
C VAL A 171 41.66 42.99 24.35
N LEU A 172 42.10 42.46 25.50
CA LEU A 172 41.69 42.91 26.83
C LEU A 172 42.93 43.24 27.65
N LYS A 173 42.94 44.40 28.30
CA LYS A 173 44.00 44.78 29.25
C LYS A 173 43.50 44.66 30.67
N VAL A 174 44.25 43.97 31.52
CA VAL A 174 43.94 43.80 32.96
C VAL A 174 45.21 44.09 33.75
N GLY A 175 45.21 45.19 34.52
CA GLY A 175 46.41 45.70 35.17
C GLY A 175 47.54 45.95 34.16
N ASP A 176 48.69 45.32 34.39
CA ASP A 176 49.85 45.39 33.51
C ASP A 176 49.88 44.31 32.41
N SER A 177 48.89 43.42 32.38
CA SER A 177 48.82 42.30 31.43
C SER A 177 47.85 42.56 30.27
N ILE A 178 48.18 42.03 29.09
CA ILE A 178 47.34 42.10 27.88
C ILE A 178 46.99 40.68 27.43
N PHE A 179 45.69 40.38 27.38
CA PHE A 179 45.13 39.15 26.83
C PHE A 179 44.71 39.41 25.39
N LYS A 180 45.15 38.53 24.47
CA LYS A 180 44.76 38.56 23.06
C LYS A 180 44.18 37.21 22.68
N GLY A 181 43.10 37.20 21.91
CA GLY A 181 42.46 35.97 21.45
C GLY A 181 41.62 36.20 20.20
N LYS A 182 41.09 35.13 19.63
CA LYS A 182 40.06 35.20 18.58
C LYS A 182 38.70 34.91 19.19
N ILE A 183 37.71 35.72 18.84
CA ILE A 183 36.31 35.45 19.16
C ILE A 183 35.85 34.37 18.18
N THR A 184 35.41 33.24 18.71
CA THR A 184 34.87 32.12 17.90
C THR A 184 33.39 31.86 18.17
N GLY A 185 32.77 32.64 19.05
CA GLY A 185 31.35 32.53 19.40
C GLY A 185 30.97 33.52 20.49
N VAL A 186 29.71 33.98 20.46
CA VAL A 186 29.12 34.89 21.45
C VAL A 186 27.83 34.30 21.99
N ASN A 187 27.67 34.30 23.32
CA ASN A 187 26.44 33.87 23.99
C ASN A 187 25.81 35.07 24.70
N LYS A 188 24.48 35.19 24.67
CA LYS A 188 23.77 36.16 25.52
C LYS A 188 23.85 35.69 26.97
N ALA A 189 24.39 36.55 27.85
CA ALA A 189 24.16 36.41 29.28
C ALA A 189 22.66 36.68 29.56
N LYS A 190 22.10 35.91 30.50
CA LYS A 190 20.70 36.05 30.93
C LYS A 190 20.41 37.44 31.49
#